data_AF-A0A9X2Q2Z0-F1
#
_entry.id   AF-A0A9X2Q2Z0-F1
#
_cell.length_a   1.000
_cell.length_b   1.000
_cell.length_c   1.000
_cell.angle_alpha   90.00
_cell.angle_beta   90.00
_cell.angle_gamma   90.00
#
_symmetry.space_group_name_H-M   'P 1'
#
loop_
_entity.id
_entity.type
_entity.pdbx_description
1 polymer ?
#
loop_
_entity_poly.entity_id
_entity_poly.type
_entity_poly.pdbx_seq_one_letter_code
_entity_poly.pdbx_strand_id
1 'polypeptide(L)'
;MKDDVYSSTEVRQCLAKNFVTTRLNRDDTDTVYQYQGRRLTPRKLAATFRAEGVPTTVLLSPRGGYVMHLSGFIGPTRLRSLLAYVSTRAYRSVPYEEFRPGAMNCDDRLRRHPD
;
A
#
# COMPACT_ATOMS: atom_id res chain seq x y z
N MET A 1 -9.38 -5.12 -9.19
CA MET A 1 -8.58 -4.54 -8.08
C MET A 1 -8.76 -3.03 -7.92
N LYS A 2 -8.59 -2.19 -8.97
CA LYS A 2 -8.85 -0.73 -8.83
C LYS A 2 -10.27 -0.45 -8.32
N ASP A 3 -11.26 -1.04 -8.98
CA ASP A 3 -12.67 -0.72 -8.77
C ASP A 3 -13.34 -1.54 -7.67
N ASP A 4 -12.72 -2.64 -7.21
CA ASP A 4 -13.27 -3.52 -6.18
C ASP A 4 -12.55 -3.37 -4.83
N VAL A 5 -11.24 -3.08 -4.85
CA VAL A 5 -10.37 -3.13 -3.66
C VAL A 5 -10.01 -1.72 -3.22
N TYR A 6 -9.37 -0.95 -4.10
CA TYR A 6 -8.92 0.40 -3.79
C TYR A 6 -10.04 1.44 -3.74
N SER A 7 -11.22 1.12 -4.29
CA SER A 7 -12.44 1.93 -4.17
C SER A 7 -13.14 1.74 -2.82
N SER A 8 -12.88 0.63 -2.12
CA SER A 8 -13.56 0.33 -0.86
C SER A 8 -13.28 1.42 0.17
N THR A 9 -14.32 1.86 0.87
CA THR A 9 -14.22 2.97 1.84
C THR A 9 -13.15 2.70 2.90
N GLU A 10 -13.08 1.47 3.40
CA GLU A 10 -12.13 1.08 4.45
C GLU A 10 -10.67 1.14 3.97
N VAL A 11 -10.39 0.70 2.74
CA VAL A 11 -9.03 0.80 2.17
C VAL A 11 -8.68 2.25 1.90
N ARG A 12 -9.61 3.04 1.32
CA ARG A 12 -9.39 4.47 1.06
C ARG A 12 -9.08 5.25 2.33
N GLN A 13 -9.85 5.02 3.40
CA GLN A 13 -9.63 5.67 4.70
C GLN A 13 -8.26 5.33 5.27
N CYS A 14 -7.87 4.05 5.25
CA CYS A 14 -6.57 3.66 5.78
C CYS A 14 -5.41 4.24 4.96
N LEU A 15 -5.53 4.24 3.64
CA LEU A 15 -4.55 4.86 2.74
C LEU A 15 -4.44 6.36 3.00
N ALA A 16 -5.56 7.10 3.00
CA ALA A 16 -5.58 8.54 3.19
C ALA A 16 -4.98 8.98 4.55
N LYS A 17 -5.16 8.18 5.60
CA LYS A 17 -4.67 8.50 6.94
C LYS A 17 -3.18 8.23 7.13
N ASN A 18 -2.66 7.17 6.52
CA ASN A 18 -1.34 6.62 6.90
C ASN A 18 -0.33 6.55 5.74
N PHE A 19 -0.74 6.80 4.50
CA PHE A 19 0.09 6.56 3.32
C PHE A 19 0.01 7.72 2.33
N VAL A 20 1.13 7.99 1.66
CA VAL A 20 1.15 8.74 0.41
C VAL A 20 0.99 7.73 -0.72
N THR A 21 -0.03 7.89 -1.55
CA THR A 21 -0.34 6.96 -2.63
C THR A 21 0.06 7.54 -3.99
N THR A 22 0.56 6.68 -4.87
CA THR A 22 0.79 7.00 -6.27
C THR A 22 0.49 5.78 -7.12
N ARG A 23 0.17 6.01 -8.39
CA ARG A 23 -0.08 4.94 -9.36
C ARG A 23 1.04 4.93 -10.39
N LEU A 24 1.68 3.78 -10.53
CA LEU A 24 2.63 3.54 -11.60
C LEU A 24 1.91 2.88 -12.79
N ASN A 25 1.86 3.56 -13.92
CA ASN A 25 1.55 2.93 -15.20
C ASN A 25 2.87 2.51 -15.87
N ARG A 26 3.16 1.21 -15.95
CA ARG A 26 4.46 0.73 -16.48
C ARG A 26 4.61 0.91 -18.00
N ASP A 27 3.49 1.04 -18.69
CA ASP A 27 3.44 1.16 -20.15
C ASP A 27 3.46 2.62 -20.62
N ASP A 28 3.48 3.56 -19.67
CA ASP A 28 3.73 4.97 -19.91
C ASP A 28 5.19 5.19 -20.34
N THR A 29 5.38 5.94 -21.44
CA THR A 29 6.69 6.27 -22.02
C THR A 29 7.11 7.72 -21.81
N ASP A 30 6.20 8.57 -21.33
CA ASP A 30 6.38 10.02 -21.30
C ASP A 30 6.72 10.50 -19.87
N THR A 31 6.32 9.74 -18.85
CA THR A 31 6.62 10.06 -17.45
C THR A 31 8.03 9.64 -17.05
N VAL A 32 8.69 10.48 -16.26
CA VAL A 32 9.95 10.13 -15.57
C VAL A 32 9.74 10.24 -14.06
N TYR A 33 10.10 9.17 -13.35
CA TYR A 33 10.08 9.12 -11.89
C TYR A 33 11.46 9.36 -11.30
N GLN A 34 11.51 10.01 -10.15
CA GLN A 34 12.72 10.12 -9.33
C GLN A 34 12.65 9.09 -8.20
N TYR A 35 13.66 8.24 -8.10
CA TYR A 35 13.77 7.26 -7.02
C TYR A 35 15.23 7.09 -6.62
N GLN A 36 15.54 7.32 -5.34
CA GLN A 36 16.89 7.21 -4.78
C GLN A 36 17.96 7.98 -5.60
N GLY A 37 17.64 9.22 -5.97
CA GLY A 37 18.54 10.08 -6.76
C GLY A 37 18.64 9.73 -8.25
N ARG A 38 17.88 8.75 -8.73
CA ARG A 38 17.90 8.29 -10.13
C ARG A 38 16.62 8.67 -10.85
N ARG A 39 16.76 9.14 -12.09
CA ARG A 39 15.67 9.31 -13.06
C ARG A 39 15.38 7.98 -13.73
N LEU A 40 14.16 7.46 -13.56
CA LEU A 40 13.75 6.15 -14.06
C LEU A 40 12.49 6.29 -14.93
N THR A 41 12.45 5.55 -16.04
CA THR A 41 11.21 5.35 -16.78
C THR A 41 10.24 4.50 -15.94
N PRO A 42 8.94 4.51 -16.25
CA PRO A 42 7.95 3.78 -15.47
C PRO A 42 8.23 2.26 -15.49
N ARG A 43 8.62 1.72 -16.64
CA ARG A 43 9.07 0.33 -16.80
C ARG A 43 10.30 -0.01 -15.95
N LYS A 44 11.32 0.85 -15.92
CA LYS A 44 12.53 0.64 -15.09
C LYS A 44 12.21 0.73 -13.60
N LEU A 45 11.32 1.63 -13.21
CA LEU A 45 10.86 1.73 -11.82
C LEU A 45 10.08 0.47 -11.41
N ALA A 46 9.18 -0.02 -12.27
CA ALA A 46 8.45 -1.26 -12.03
C ALA A 46 9.41 -2.45 -11.85
N ALA A 47 10.40 -2.60 -12.73
CA ALA A 47 11.43 -3.62 -12.62
C ALA A 47 12.27 -3.50 -11.33
N THR A 48 12.59 -2.27 -10.90
CA THR A 48 13.29 -2.01 -9.63
C THR A 48 12.54 -2.59 -8.43
N PHE A 49 11.21 -2.56 -8.47
CA PHE A 49 10.37 -3.15 -7.43
C PHE A 49 9.91 -4.58 -7.71
N ARG A 50 10.43 -5.22 -8.77
CA ARG A 50 9.98 -6.54 -9.26
C ARG A 50 8.48 -6.58 -9.60
N ALA A 51 7.90 -5.44 -9.96
CA ALA A 51 6.48 -5.27 -10.27
C ALA A 51 6.19 -5.52 -11.77
N GLU A 52 6.66 -6.65 -12.29
CA GLU A 52 6.51 -7.03 -13.71
C GLU A 52 5.18 -7.74 -14.00
N GLY A 53 4.48 -8.20 -12.97
CA GLY A 53 3.10 -8.66 -13.07
C GLY A 53 2.11 -7.56 -12.68
N VAL A 54 0.91 -7.59 -13.25
CA VAL A 54 -0.20 -6.73 -12.79
C VAL A 54 -1.37 -7.60 -12.30
N PRO A 55 -2.09 -7.17 -11.24
CA PRO A 55 -1.81 -6.01 -10.39
C PRO A 55 -0.64 -6.26 -9.43
N THR A 56 0.04 -5.18 -9.03
CA THR A 56 1.10 -5.19 -8.01
C THR A 56 0.99 -3.96 -7.11
N THR A 57 1.14 -4.14 -5.81
CA THR A 57 1.27 -3.07 -4.81
C THR A 57 2.63 -3.18 -4.12
N VAL A 58 3.34 -2.05 -4.01
CA VAL A 58 4.61 -1.97 -3.29
C VAL A 58 4.44 -0.93 -2.19
N LEU A 59 4.75 -1.32 -0.95
CA LEU A 59 4.78 -0.42 0.19
C LEU A 59 6.23 -0.07 0.50
N LEU A 60 6.48 1.23 0.61
CA LEU A 60 7.79 1.79 0.88
C LEU A 60 7.78 2.46 2.26
N SER A 61 8.94 2.48 2.90
CA SER A 61 9.21 3.31 4.07
C SER A 61 9.29 4.79 3.67
N PRO A 62 9.20 5.73 4.62
CA PRO A 62 9.32 7.16 4.33
C PRO A 62 10.65 7.56 3.65
N ARG A 63 11.70 6.75 3.78
CA ARG A 63 13.00 6.96 3.13
C ARG A 63 13.08 6.32 1.73
N GLY A 64 11.97 5.82 1.20
CA GLY A 64 11.91 5.12 -0.09
C GLY A 64 12.46 3.70 -0.07
N GLY A 65 12.81 3.14 1.11
CA GLY A 65 13.22 1.75 1.23
C GLY A 65 12.03 0.80 1.11
N TYR A 66 12.21 -0.34 0.44
CA TYR A 66 11.18 -1.37 0.27
C TYR A 66 10.74 -1.98 1.61
N VAL A 67 9.42 -2.14 1.81
CA VAL A 67 8.84 -2.78 3.00
C VAL A 67 8.07 -4.04 2.63
N MET A 68 7.21 -3.97 1.61
CA MET A 68 6.34 -5.08 1.25
C MET A 68 6.00 -5.04 -0.24
N HIS A 69 5.84 -6.21 -0.85
CA HIS A 69 5.37 -6.40 -2.21
C HIS A 69 4.23 -7.39 -2.22
N LEU A 70 3.15 -6.96 -2.84
CA LEU A 70 1.91 -7.68 -2.96
C LEU A 70 1.63 -7.87 -4.45
N SER A 71 1.81 -9.08 -4.93
CA SER A 71 1.55 -9.46 -6.33
C SER A 71 0.19 -10.13 -6.46
N GLY A 72 -0.52 -9.83 -7.54
CA GLY A 72 -1.82 -10.45 -7.83
C GLY A 72 -2.96 -9.85 -7.03
N PHE A 73 -4.13 -10.49 -7.12
CA PHE A 73 -5.35 -9.98 -6.50
C PHE A 73 -5.33 -10.17 -4.98
N ILE A 74 -5.58 -9.10 -4.24
CA ILE A 74 -5.77 -9.12 -2.79
C ILE A 74 -7.10 -8.44 -2.47
N GLY A 75 -7.99 -9.16 -1.79
CA GLY A 75 -9.29 -8.61 -1.37
C GLY A 75 -9.18 -7.46 -0.36
N PRO A 76 -10.21 -6.60 -0.25
CA PRO A 76 -10.17 -5.37 0.55
C PRO A 76 -9.85 -5.61 2.02
N THR A 77 -10.46 -6.61 2.65
CA THR A 77 -10.21 -6.96 4.06
C THR A 77 -8.75 -7.32 4.31
N ARG A 78 -8.16 -8.15 3.45
CA ARG A 78 -6.75 -8.56 3.57
C ARG A 78 -5.81 -7.40 3.30
N LEU A 79 -6.09 -6.59 2.28
CA LEU A 79 -5.29 -5.40 2.00
C LEU A 79 -5.33 -4.40 3.17
N ARG A 80 -6.51 -4.14 3.75
CA ARG A 80 -6.65 -3.30 4.94
C ARG A 80 -5.81 -3.79 6.12
N SER A 81 -5.82 -5.10 6.37
CA SER A 81 -5.00 -5.71 7.44
C SER A 81 -3.50 -5.52 7.18
N LEU A 82 -3.04 -5.74 5.94
CA LEU A 82 -1.64 -5.51 5.55
C LEU A 82 -1.23 -4.04 5.65
N LEU A 83 -2.12 -3.12 5.28
CA LEU A 83 -1.90 -1.68 5.45
C LEU A 83 -1.78 -1.30 6.93
N ALA A 84 -2.64 -1.83 7.81
CA ALA A 84 -2.54 -1.63 9.26
C ALA A 84 -1.22 -2.19 9.83
N TYR A 85 -0.80 -3.36 9.36
CA TYR A 85 0.46 -3.99 9.78
C TYR A 85 1.69 -3.16 9.40
N VAL A 86 1.66 -2.56 8.21
CA VAL A 86 2.75 -1.68 7.76
C VAL A 86 2.70 -0.32 8.43
N SER A 87 1.53 0.29 8.59
CA SER A 87 1.39 1.63 9.21
C SER A 87 1.82 1.64 10.67
N THR A 88 1.53 0.57 11.41
CA THR A 88 1.95 0.38 12.81
C THR A 88 3.40 -0.07 12.95
N ARG A 89 4.09 -0.36 11.84
CA ARG A 89 5.45 -0.93 11.81
C ARG A 89 5.59 -2.28 12.52
N ALA A 90 4.49 -3.00 12.74
CA ALA A 90 4.49 -4.31 13.39
C ALA A 90 5.36 -5.35 12.65
N TYR A 91 5.56 -5.18 11.33
CA TYR A 91 6.46 -6.00 10.51
C TYR A 91 7.91 -6.09 10.99
N ARG A 92 8.31 -5.26 11.94
CA ARG A 92 9.67 -5.27 12.51
C ARG A 92 9.85 -6.29 13.62
N SER A 93 8.77 -6.76 14.23
CA SER A 93 8.84 -7.54 15.47
C SER A 93 7.77 -8.61 15.63
N VAL A 94 6.67 -8.54 14.87
CA VAL A 94 5.54 -9.47 14.98
C VAL A 94 5.31 -10.11 13.62
N PRO A 95 5.24 -11.45 13.49
CA PRO A 95 4.81 -12.11 12.25
C PRO A 95 3.41 -11.68 11.82
N TYR A 96 3.12 -11.68 10.51
CA TYR A 96 1.81 -11.21 10.02
C TYR A 96 0.66 -12.10 10.51
N GLU A 97 0.91 -13.39 10.69
CA GLU A 97 -0.04 -14.40 11.15
C GLU A 97 -0.48 -14.15 12.61
N GLU A 98 0.38 -13.52 13.41
CA GLU A 98 0.12 -13.14 14.80
C GLU A 98 -0.45 -11.74 14.91
N PHE A 99 -0.28 -10.92 13.88
CA PHE A 99 -0.82 -9.57 13.88
C PHE A 99 -2.34 -9.58 13.95
N ARG A 100 -2.88 -8.80 14.90
CA ARG A 100 -4.31 -8.55 15.04
C ARG A 100 -4.54 -7.06 14.84
N PRO A 101 -5.05 -6.62 13.68
CA PRO A 101 -5.34 -5.21 13.47
C PRO A 101 -6.42 -4.77 14.46
N GLY A 102 -6.05 -3.90 15.40
CA GLY A 102 -7.03 -3.22 16.26
C GLY A 102 -7.93 -2.28 15.46
N ALA A 103 -9.11 -1.96 16.00
CA ALA A 103 -10.06 -1.04 15.36
C ALA A 103 -9.41 0.32 15.00
N MET A 104 -8.47 0.82 15.80
CA MET A 104 -7.87 2.15 15.61
C MET A 104 -6.86 2.27 14.46
N ASN A 105 -6.41 1.15 13.86
CA ASN A 105 -5.24 1.13 12.98
C ASN A 105 -5.55 1.44 11.50
N CYS A 106 -6.83 1.48 11.14
CA CYS A 106 -7.34 1.87 9.81
C CYS A 106 -8.80 2.39 9.86
N ASP A 107 -9.43 2.49 11.04
CA ASP A 107 -10.86 2.77 11.18
C ASP A 107 -11.14 4.11 11.90
N ASP A 108 -12.27 4.70 11.52
CA ASP A 108 -12.92 5.89 12.10
C ASP A 108 -14.26 5.51 12.78
N ARG A 109 -14.57 4.21 12.89
CA ARG A 109 -15.84 3.66 13.43
C ARG A 109 -16.13 3.96 14.92
N LEU A 110 -15.34 4.80 15.59
CA LEU A 110 -15.65 5.31 16.94
C LEU A 110 -16.09 6.79 16.95
N ARG A 111 -16.33 7.42 15.79
CA ARG A 111 -16.97 8.74 15.69
C ARG A 111 -18.49 8.70 15.44
N ARG A 112 -19.17 7.61 15.78
CA ARG A 112 -20.61 7.65 16.04
C ARG A 112 -20.79 7.75 17.54
N HIS A 113 -21.13 8.96 17.98
CA HIS A 113 -21.54 9.31 19.33
C HIS A 113 -22.47 8.25 19.93
N PRO A 114 -22.31 7.89 21.21
CA PRO A 114 -23.43 7.38 21.99
C PRO A 114 -24.37 8.56 22.28
N ASP A 115 -25.61 8.47 21.82
CA ASP A 115 -26.75 9.09 22.50
C ASP A 115 -27.38 8.03 23.41
#